data_AF-A0A3B9SIX4-F1
#
_entry.id   AF-A0A3B9SIX4-F1
#
_cell.length_a   1.000
_cell.length_b   1.000
_cell.length_c   1.000
_cell.angle_alpha   90.00
_cell.angle_beta   90.00
_cell.angle_gamma   90.00
#
_symmetry.space_group_name_H-M   'P 1'
#
loop_
_entity.id
_entity.type
_entity.pdbx_description
1 polymer ?
#
loop_
_entity_poly.entity_id
_entity_poly.type
_entity_poly.pdbx_seq_one_letter_code
_entity_poly.pdbx_strand_id
1 'polypeptide(L)'
;MNKNANSIFIITIGSVVLLTLLFCVSIVRKSNEQSHSFLENIIPSIKKTENKNTSDTEQAQTKAEPVASVSGKLTLDKPNFSAEQKELANIFYKNSVFIGDSITAGYETHASGADSPEFLENITFLDAVSYTILDATYYDGGAVDPIYLGKATPALEALNEISPKRVFIDLGLNELTAFSPQTVANRYRVLINNIKLVCPDTEIYIISNTYMVKDSEKDSFNNEKVAQFNSIMNAGATDYTFLNLADELSVDGISLAKEYSSDGYVHFNSYGYNIWDSFFVGTAVKFYDSEKEDRLTLTTEHRAKKELSELPFDEVSAEDM
;
A
#
# COMPACT_ATOMS: atom_id res chain seq x y z
N MET A 1 -9.37 53.92 -15.37
CA MET A 1 -8.48 52.77 -15.11
C MET A 1 -7.77 52.41 -16.41
N ASN A 2 -6.43 52.42 -16.40
CA ASN A 2 -5.60 52.38 -17.61
C ASN A 2 -5.47 50.93 -18.13
N LYS A 3 -6.18 50.60 -19.22
CA LYS A 3 -6.19 49.25 -19.82
C LYS A 3 -4.79 48.72 -20.15
N ASN A 4 -3.84 49.62 -20.43
CA ASN A 4 -2.48 49.26 -20.80
C ASN A 4 -1.66 48.74 -19.61
N ALA A 5 -1.96 49.17 -18.38
CA ALA A 5 -1.27 48.70 -17.17
C ALA A 5 -1.67 47.26 -16.82
N ASN A 6 -2.95 46.90 -16.99
CA ASN A 6 -3.44 45.54 -16.73
C ASN A 6 -2.92 44.54 -17.77
N SER A 7 -2.82 44.93 -19.04
CA SER A 7 -2.27 44.05 -20.08
C SER A 7 -0.78 43.73 -19.86
N ILE A 8 0.02 44.71 -19.44
CA ILE A 8 1.45 44.51 -19.15
C ILE A 8 1.63 43.61 -17.91
N PHE A 9 0.79 43.79 -16.88
CA PHE A 9 0.85 42.98 -15.66
C PHE A 9 0.47 41.51 -15.90
N ILE A 10 -0.56 41.25 -16.72
CA ILE A 10 -1.00 39.89 -17.09
C ILE A 10 0.06 39.18 -17.95
N ILE A 11 0.67 39.88 -18.92
CA ILE A 11 1.74 39.31 -19.76
C ILE A 11 2.96 38.93 -18.91
N THR A 12 3.32 39.77 -17.94
CA THR A 12 4.47 39.53 -17.07
C THR A 12 4.24 38.31 -16.17
N ILE A 13 3.07 38.18 -15.53
CA ILE A 13 2.73 37.01 -14.71
C ILE A 13 2.67 35.73 -15.55
N GLY A 14 2.05 35.77 -16.73
CA GLY A 14 1.98 34.63 -17.64
C GLY A 14 3.37 34.14 -18.07
N SER A 15 4.30 35.06 -18.31
CA SER A 15 5.68 34.73 -18.68
C SER A 15 6.48 34.08 -17.53
N VAL A 16 6.27 34.51 -16.28
CA VAL A 16 6.93 33.91 -15.11
C VAL A 16 6.41 32.50 -14.86
N VAL A 17 5.09 32.28 -14.93
CA VAL A 17 4.47 30.95 -14.74
C VAL A 17 4.96 29.97 -15.81
N LEU A 18 5.03 30.40 -17.07
CA LEU A 18 5.54 29.58 -18.17
C LEU A 18 7.02 29.21 -17.97
N LEU A 19 7.85 30.15 -17.53
CA LEU A 19 9.27 29.89 -17.24
C LEU A 19 9.44 28.92 -16.06
N THR A 20 8.62 29.02 -15.02
CA THR A 20 8.65 28.06 -13.91
C THR A 20 8.22 26.66 -14.33
N LEU A 21 7.20 26.54 -15.19
CA LEU A 21 6.77 25.26 -15.75
C LEU A 21 7.86 24.62 -16.62
N LEU A 22 8.50 25.39 -17.49
CA LEU A 22 9.61 24.91 -18.33
C LEU A 22 10.82 24.49 -17.49
N PHE A 23 11.09 25.16 -16.37
CA PHE A 23 12.14 24.79 -15.44
C PHE A 23 11.81 23.48 -14.70
N CYS A 24 10.58 23.30 -14.23
CA CYS A 24 10.13 22.05 -13.62
C CYS A 24 10.21 20.87 -14.60
N VAL A 25 9.75 21.05 -15.84
CA VAL A 25 9.86 20.03 -16.90
C VAL A 25 11.32 19.67 -17.17
N SER A 26 12.23 20.66 -17.14
CA SER A 26 13.66 20.41 -17.33
C SER A 26 14.30 19.62 -16.18
N ILE A 27 13.88 19.89 -14.93
CA ILE A 27 14.33 19.11 -13.75
C ILE A 27 13.83 17.66 -13.84
N VAL A 28 12.55 17.46 -14.17
CA VAL A 28 11.96 16.12 -14.32
C VAL A 28 12.66 15.36 -15.45
N ARG A 29 12.92 16.00 -16.60
CA ARG A 29 13.64 15.38 -17.72
C ARG A 29 15.06 14.96 -17.34
N LYS A 30 15.79 15.82 -16.62
CA LYS A 30 17.15 15.52 -16.15
C LYS A 30 17.17 14.40 -15.10
N SER A 31 16.19 14.38 -14.19
CA SER A 31 16.01 13.28 -13.24
C SER A 31 15.74 11.97 -13.95
N ASN A 32 14.90 11.98 -14.99
CA ASN A 32 14.58 10.78 -15.76
C ASN A 32 15.78 10.27 -16.58
N GLU A 33 16.55 11.17 -17.21
CA GLU A 33 17.80 10.82 -17.92
C GLU A 33 18.82 10.19 -16.96
N GLN A 34 18.94 10.68 -15.74
CA GLN A 34 19.82 10.12 -14.72
C GLN A 34 19.36 8.72 -14.27
N SER A 35 18.07 8.51 -14.04
CA SER A 35 17.50 7.19 -13.73
C SER A 35 17.71 6.19 -14.86
N HIS A 36 17.47 6.56 -16.12
CA HIS A 36 17.73 5.68 -17.26
C HIS A 36 19.20 5.27 -17.37
N SER A 37 20.14 6.22 -17.20
CA SER A 37 21.57 5.91 -17.23
C SER A 37 22.01 4.96 -16.10
N PHE A 38 21.35 5.02 -14.94
CA PHE A 38 21.62 4.12 -13.82
C PHE A 38 21.12 2.70 -14.11
N LEU A 39 19.92 2.57 -14.71
CA LEU A 39 19.34 1.29 -15.07
C LEU A 39 20.12 0.60 -16.20
N GLU A 40 20.57 1.35 -17.21
CA GLU A 40 21.36 0.82 -18.33
C GLU A 40 22.68 0.18 -17.87
N ASN A 41 23.24 0.69 -16.76
CA ASN A 41 24.45 0.16 -16.14
C ASN A 41 24.20 -1.07 -15.25
N ILE A 42 22.97 -1.29 -14.75
CA ILE A 42 22.64 -2.36 -13.80
C ILE A 42 22.08 -3.60 -14.49
N ILE A 43 21.26 -3.43 -15.54
CA ILE A 43 20.62 -4.53 -16.28
C ILE A 43 21.62 -5.62 -16.76
N PRO A 44 22.83 -5.29 -17.26
CA PRO A 44 23.81 -6.30 -17.65
C PRO A 44 24.33 -7.13 -16.47
N SER A 45 24.38 -6.56 -15.26
CA SER A 45 24.84 -7.24 -14.05
C SER A 45 23.80 -8.23 -13.52
N ILE A 46 22.51 -7.90 -13.66
CA ILE A 46 21.39 -8.78 -13.28
C ILE A 46 21.33 -9.99 -14.21
N LYS A 47 21.39 -9.79 -15.53
CA LYS A 47 21.38 -10.90 -16.52
C LYS A 47 22.57 -11.87 -16.37
N LYS A 48 23.71 -11.39 -15.89
CA LYS A 48 24.89 -12.24 -15.62
C LYS A 48 24.72 -13.14 -14.40
N THR A 49 23.80 -12.79 -13.50
CA THR A 49 23.52 -13.53 -12.26
C THR A 49 22.49 -14.64 -12.49
N GLU A 50 21.52 -14.42 -13.39
CA GLU A 50 20.55 -15.46 -13.82
C GLU A 50 21.19 -16.61 -14.60
N ASN A 51 22.16 -16.32 -15.47
CA ASN A 51 22.79 -17.33 -16.33
C ASN A 51 23.75 -18.31 -15.61
N LYS A 52 23.88 -18.22 -14.28
CA LYS A 52 24.76 -19.10 -13.48
C LYS A 52 24.02 -20.15 -12.65
N ASN A 53 22.68 -20.11 -12.59
CA ASN A 53 21.88 -20.96 -11.71
C ASN A 53 20.93 -21.94 -12.43
N THR A 54 21.14 -22.20 -13.73
CA THR A 54 20.33 -23.20 -14.48
C THR A 54 21.19 -24.39 -14.89
N SER A 55 21.52 -25.22 -13.90
CA SER A 55 21.77 -26.65 -14.09
C SER A 55 21.56 -27.36 -12.76
N ASP A 56 20.80 -28.45 -12.82
CA ASP A 56 20.54 -29.45 -11.77
C ASP A 56 19.34 -29.19 -10.86
N THR A 57 18.15 -29.66 -11.27
CA THR A 57 17.39 -30.58 -10.41
C THR A 57 16.45 -31.45 -11.25
N GLU A 58 16.81 -32.73 -11.43
CA GLU A 58 15.91 -33.80 -11.84
C GLU A 58 15.77 -34.78 -10.68
N GLN A 59 14.50 -35.05 -10.31
CA GLN A 59 13.95 -36.17 -9.53
C GLN A 59 14.57 -36.60 -8.19
N ALA A 60 13.77 -36.50 -7.12
CA ALA A 60 13.65 -37.57 -6.12
C ALA A 60 12.25 -37.59 -5.51
N GLN A 61 11.47 -38.58 -5.95
CA GLN A 61 10.18 -38.96 -5.41
C GLN A 61 10.43 -39.99 -4.30
N THR A 62 10.15 -39.66 -3.04
CA THR A 62 10.12 -40.65 -1.96
C THR A 62 8.86 -40.53 -1.13
N LYS A 63 8.12 -41.65 -1.16
CA LYS A 63 6.93 -42.01 -0.38
C LYS A 63 7.25 -42.05 1.11
N ALA A 64 6.46 -41.37 1.94
CA ALA A 64 6.38 -41.62 3.38
C ALA A 64 4.91 -41.81 3.79
N GLU A 65 4.62 -42.96 4.41
CA GLU A 65 3.34 -43.35 5.01
C GLU A 65 3.23 -42.84 6.46
N PRO A 66 2.03 -42.84 7.07
CA PRO A 66 1.60 -41.81 8.01
C PRO A 66 1.94 -42.12 9.47
N VAL A 67 2.21 -41.08 10.25
CA VAL A 67 2.19 -41.15 11.72
C VAL A 67 0.98 -40.37 12.21
N ALA A 68 -0.04 -41.11 12.67
CA ALA A 68 -1.18 -40.59 13.42
C ALA A 68 -0.68 -40.05 14.78
N SER A 69 -0.82 -38.77 15.07
CA SER A 69 -2.00 -38.08 15.63
C SER A 69 -1.74 -37.63 17.07
N VAL A 70 -1.64 -36.32 17.27
CA VAL A 70 -2.32 -35.65 18.38
C VAL A 70 -3.25 -34.64 17.73
N SER A 71 -4.48 -35.09 17.53
CA SER A 71 -5.57 -34.32 16.93
C SER A 71 -6.12 -33.35 17.97
N GLY A 72 -5.58 -32.14 18.00
CA GLY A 72 -6.35 -30.93 18.28
C GLY A 72 -6.56 -30.20 16.97
N LYS A 73 -7.54 -30.63 16.16
CA LYS A 73 -7.96 -29.89 14.97
C LYS A 73 -8.63 -28.60 15.47
N LEU A 74 -7.86 -27.53 15.62
CA LEU A 74 -8.41 -26.19 15.61
C LEU A 74 -9.12 -26.05 14.26
N THR A 75 -10.44 -26.14 14.26
CA THR A 75 -11.24 -25.66 13.14
C THR A 75 -11.12 -24.14 13.18
N LEU A 76 -10.18 -23.60 12.39
CA LEU A 76 -10.13 -22.17 12.09
C LEU A 76 -11.32 -21.87 11.18
N ASP A 77 -12.49 -21.76 11.79
CA ASP A 77 -13.73 -21.46 11.09
C ASP A 77 -13.60 -20.12 10.35
N LYS A 78 -14.28 -20.00 9.20
CA LYS A 78 -14.35 -18.72 8.48
C LYS A 78 -14.80 -17.61 9.43
N PRO A 79 -14.24 -16.39 9.31
CA PRO A 79 -14.61 -15.32 10.20
C PRO A 79 -16.09 -14.98 10.02
N ASN A 80 -16.79 -14.84 11.14
CA ASN A 80 -18.21 -14.49 11.16
C ASN A 80 -18.37 -13.04 11.61
N PHE A 81 -18.49 -12.13 10.65
CA PHE A 81 -18.68 -10.70 10.90
C PHE A 81 -20.14 -10.34 11.18
N SER A 82 -20.37 -9.43 12.12
CA SER A 82 -21.69 -8.85 12.36
C SER A 82 -22.18 -8.05 11.15
N ALA A 83 -23.50 -7.79 11.06
CA ALA A 83 -24.05 -6.96 9.99
C ALA A 83 -23.45 -5.53 9.99
N GLU A 84 -23.21 -4.99 11.18
CA GLU A 84 -22.57 -3.67 11.34
C GLU A 84 -21.12 -3.67 10.84
N GLN A 85 -20.32 -4.68 11.21
CA GLN A 85 -18.93 -4.80 10.74
C GLN A 85 -18.84 -4.90 9.22
N LYS A 86 -19.75 -5.65 8.59
CA LYS A 86 -19.83 -5.76 7.14
C LYS A 86 -20.16 -4.43 6.49
N GLU A 87 -21.16 -3.71 7.01
CA GLU A 87 -21.54 -2.39 6.50
C GLU A 87 -20.40 -1.38 6.61
N LEU A 88 -19.70 -1.35 7.75
CA LEU A 88 -18.56 -0.46 7.94
C LEU A 88 -17.42 -0.78 6.97
N ALA A 89 -17.13 -2.06 6.74
CA ALA A 89 -16.16 -2.48 5.74
C ALA A 89 -16.57 -2.05 4.32
N ASN A 90 -17.83 -2.27 3.93
CA ASN A 90 -18.37 -1.84 2.64
C ASN A 90 -18.21 -0.32 2.43
N ILE A 91 -18.54 0.49 3.44
CA ILE A 91 -18.38 1.95 3.39
C ILE A 91 -16.91 2.35 3.30
N PHE A 92 -16.05 1.74 4.12
CA PHE A 92 -14.65 2.13 4.24
C PHE A 92 -13.83 1.78 2.99
N TYR A 93 -14.03 0.60 2.41
CA TYR A 93 -13.29 0.14 1.24
C TYR A 93 -13.89 0.60 -0.09
N LYS A 94 -15.05 1.27 -0.08
CA LYS A 94 -15.63 1.87 -1.29
C LYS A 94 -14.62 2.78 -2.02
N ASN A 95 -14.39 2.49 -3.31
CA ASN A 95 -13.44 3.22 -4.16
C ASN A 95 -12.00 3.15 -3.61
N SER A 96 -11.58 1.98 -3.14
CA SER A 96 -10.21 1.71 -2.72
C SER A 96 -9.46 0.94 -3.79
N VAL A 97 -8.16 1.20 -3.88
CA VAL A 97 -7.24 0.47 -4.76
C VAL A 97 -6.21 -0.26 -3.91
N PHE A 98 -5.95 -1.52 -4.25
CA PHE A 98 -4.86 -2.31 -3.68
C PHE A 98 -3.78 -2.46 -4.73
N ILE A 99 -2.54 -2.13 -4.38
CA ILE A 99 -1.36 -2.29 -5.24
C ILE A 99 -0.45 -3.31 -4.57
N GLY A 100 -0.07 -4.37 -5.29
CA GLY A 100 0.78 -5.37 -4.67
C GLY A 100 1.41 -6.37 -5.63
N ASP A 101 2.10 -7.33 -5.05
CA ASP A 101 2.81 -8.38 -5.77
C ASP A 101 2.04 -9.71 -5.80
N SER A 102 2.74 -10.85 -5.88
CA SER A 102 2.11 -12.18 -5.88
C SER A 102 1.33 -12.50 -4.61
N ILE A 103 1.62 -11.83 -3.49
CA ILE A 103 0.85 -11.98 -2.25
C ILE A 103 -0.53 -11.34 -2.42
N THR A 104 -0.57 -10.10 -2.93
CA THR A 104 -1.83 -9.40 -3.21
C THR A 104 -2.62 -10.07 -4.34
N ALA A 105 -1.96 -10.58 -5.38
CA ALA A 105 -2.61 -11.37 -6.44
C ALA A 105 -3.33 -12.62 -5.90
N GLY A 106 -2.72 -13.28 -4.90
CA GLY A 106 -3.36 -14.38 -4.21
C GLY A 106 -4.58 -13.93 -3.38
N TYR A 107 -4.55 -12.71 -2.83
CA TYR A 107 -5.71 -12.13 -2.15
C TYR A 107 -6.82 -11.72 -3.12
N GLU A 108 -6.51 -11.18 -4.30
CA GLU A 108 -7.48 -10.93 -5.36
C GLU A 108 -8.19 -12.23 -5.78
N THR A 109 -7.42 -13.32 -5.90
CA THR A 109 -7.98 -14.64 -6.19
C THR A 109 -8.93 -15.11 -5.10
N HIS A 110 -8.61 -14.87 -3.82
CA HIS A 110 -9.50 -15.12 -2.69
C HIS A 110 -10.75 -14.23 -2.73
N ALA A 111 -10.59 -12.94 -3.03
CA ALA A 111 -11.68 -11.97 -3.16
C ALA A 111 -12.70 -12.35 -4.24
N SER A 112 -12.27 -13.01 -5.32
CA SER A 112 -13.14 -13.50 -6.38
C SER A 112 -13.90 -14.79 -6.04
N GLY A 113 -13.67 -15.37 -4.86
CA GLY A 113 -14.36 -16.58 -4.39
C GLY A 113 -15.80 -16.32 -3.98
N ALA A 114 -16.70 -17.27 -4.22
CA ALA A 114 -18.14 -17.12 -3.95
C ALA A 114 -18.51 -16.88 -2.47
N ASP A 115 -17.60 -17.18 -1.54
CA ASP A 115 -17.79 -16.99 -0.11
C ASP A 115 -16.93 -15.85 0.46
N SER A 116 -16.35 -15.01 -0.39
CA SER A 116 -15.53 -13.88 0.05
C SER A 116 -16.42 -12.78 0.66
N PRO A 117 -15.87 -11.96 1.58
CA PRO A 117 -16.60 -10.81 2.09
C PRO A 117 -16.97 -9.80 0.99
N GLU A 118 -18.23 -9.35 1.00
CA GLU A 118 -18.80 -8.39 0.03
C GLU A 118 -17.95 -7.12 -0.14
N PHE A 119 -17.29 -6.63 0.91
CA PHE A 119 -16.49 -5.41 0.82
C PHE A 119 -15.35 -5.50 -0.19
N LEU A 120 -14.87 -6.71 -0.49
CA LEU A 120 -13.81 -6.95 -1.47
C LEU A 120 -14.26 -6.65 -2.90
N GLU A 121 -15.56 -6.72 -3.19
CA GLU A 121 -16.12 -6.31 -4.49
C GLU A 121 -15.95 -4.80 -4.74
N ASN A 122 -15.72 -4.01 -3.69
CA ASN A 122 -15.51 -2.57 -3.78
C ASN A 122 -14.05 -2.16 -4.05
N ILE A 123 -13.14 -3.14 -4.10
CA ILE A 123 -11.70 -2.93 -4.25
C ILE A 123 -11.30 -3.15 -5.71
N THR A 124 -10.51 -2.22 -6.25
CA THR A 124 -9.78 -2.45 -7.50
C THR A 124 -8.39 -2.95 -7.17
N PHE A 125 -8.04 -4.14 -7.67
CA PHE A 125 -6.72 -4.72 -7.53
C PHE A 125 -5.82 -4.30 -8.69
N LEU A 126 -4.65 -3.77 -8.37
CA LEU A 126 -3.57 -3.41 -9.28
C LEU A 126 -2.31 -4.18 -8.86
N ASP A 127 -2.36 -5.50 -9.02
CA ASP A 127 -1.27 -6.39 -8.69
C ASP A 127 -0.72 -7.15 -9.91
N ALA A 128 0.51 -7.64 -9.73
CA ALA A 128 1.16 -8.53 -10.68
C ALA A 128 2.18 -9.42 -9.97
N VAL A 129 2.40 -10.63 -10.48
CA VAL A 129 3.42 -11.54 -9.94
C VAL A 129 4.81 -10.91 -10.10
N SER A 130 5.60 -10.94 -9.03
CA SER A 130 6.94 -10.32 -8.97
C SER A 130 6.96 -8.79 -9.08
N TYR A 131 5.80 -8.12 -8.98
CA TYR A 131 5.71 -6.66 -9.00
C TYR A 131 6.51 -6.03 -7.86
N THR A 132 7.13 -4.90 -8.14
CA THR A 132 8.02 -4.19 -7.22
C THR A 132 7.58 -2.75 -7.02
N ILE A 133 8.12 -2.08 -5.99
CA ILE A 133 7.95 -0.64 -5.81
C ILE A 133 8.51 0.12 -7.01
N LEU A 134 9.59 -0.38 -7.64
CA LEU A 134 10.16 0.24 -8.83
C LEU A 134 9.18 0.21 -10.00
N ASP A 135 8.56 -0.94 -10.26
CA ASP A 135 7.56 -1.09 -11.32
C ASP A 135 6.35 -0.16 -11.06
N ALA A 136 5.87 -0.11 -9.81
CA ALA A 136 4.81 0.80 -9.42
C ALA A 136 5.18 2.29 -9.51
N THR A 137 6.48 2.62 -9.42
CA THR A 137 6.97 4.01 -9.42
C THR A 137 7.25 4.54 -10.82
N TYR A 138 7.77 3.69 -11.71
CA TYR A 138 8.29 4.08 -13.00
C TYR A 138 7.61 3.29 -14.11
N TYR A 139 7.02 4.01 -15.05
CA TYR A 139 6.62 3.40 -16.32
C TYR A 139 7.85 3.25 -17.22
N ASP A 140 8.33 2.02 -17.40
CA ASP A 140 9.38 1.71 -18.38
C ASP A 140 8.87 0.90 -19.58
N GLY A 141 7.56 0.65 -19.67
CA GLY A 141 6.96 -0.18 -20.71
C GLY A 141 7.24 -1.68 -20.55
N GLY A 142 7.64 -2.11 -19.35
CA GLY A 142 7.97 -3.49 -18.99
C GLY A 142 6.77 -4.46 -18.96
N ALA A 143 7.10 -5.74 -18.75
CA ALA A 143 6.18 -6.88 -18.89
C ALA A 143 5.33 -7.19 -17.64
N VAL A 144 5.41 -6.37 -16.58
CA VAL A 144 4.86 -6.68 -15.23
C VAL A 144 3.86 -5.61 -14.78
N ASP A 145 3.25 -4.85 -15.71
CA ASP A 145 2.18 -3.92 -15.36
C ASP A 145 0.91 -4.68 -14.92
N PRO A 146 0.19 -4.19 -13.89
CA PRO A 146 -1.08 -4.77 -13.47
C PRO A 146 -2.14 -4.62 -14.56
N ILE A 147 -3.15 -5.50 -14.52
CA ILE A 147 -4.27 -5.46 -15.46
C ILE A 147 -5.38 -4.57 -14.90
N TYR A 148 -5.58 -3.40 -15.51
CA TYR A 148 -6.71 -2.53 -15.23
C TYR A 148 -7.69 -2.55 -16.41
N LEU A 149 -8.96 -2.88 -16.16
CA LEU A 149 -10.02 -2.99 -17.19
C LEU A 149 -9.62 -3.84 -18.42
N GLY A 150 -8.88 -4.93 -18.19
CA GLY A 150 -8.45 -5.87 -19.22
C GLY A 150 -7.21 -5.43 -20.01
N LYS A 151 -6.51 -4.37 -19.59
CA LYS A 151 -5.29 -3.87 -20.23
C LYS A 151 -4.17 -3.72 -19.20
N ALA A 152 -2.96 -4.13 -19.58
CA ALA A 152 -1.74 -3.80 -18.85
C ALA A 152 -1.62 -2.26 -18.74
N THR A 153 -1.70 -1.76 -17.52
CA THR A 153 -1.78 -0.32 -17.22
C THR A 153 -0.87 -0.01 -16.04
N PRO A 154 0.03 0.98 -16.16
CA PRO A 154 0.90 1.38 -15.06
C PRO A 154 0.09 1.83 -13.85
N ALA A 155 0.52 1.46 -12.64
CA ALA A 155 -0.26 1.75 -11.43
C ALA A 155 -0.58 3.25 -11.28
N LEU A 156 0.36 4.16 -11.55
CA LEU A 156 0.12 5.61 -11.46
C LEU A 156 -0.87 6.13 -12.51
N GLU A 157 -0.93 5.51 -13.71
CA GLU A 157 -1.91 5.84 -14.74
C GLU A 157 -3.31 5.39 -14.30
N ALA A 158 -3.44 4.14 -13.86
CA ALA A 158 -4.69 3.61 -13.34
C ALA A 158 -5.19 4.42 -12.13
N LEU A 159 -4.32 4.77 -11.19
CA LEU A 159 -4.68 5.62 -10.04
C LEU A 159 -5.21 6.99 -10.48
N ASN A 160 -4.55 7.65 -11.45
CA ASN A 160 -5.00 8.93 -11.97
C ASN A 160 -6.40 8.84 -12.59
N GLU A 161 -6.72 7.73 -13.28
CA GLU A 161 -8.05 7.50 -13.85
C GLU A 161 -9.11 7.17 -12.79
N ILE A 162 -8.78 6.31 -11.82
CA ILE A 162 -9.70 5.86 -10.76
C ILE A 162 -9.98 7.00 -9.77
N SER A 163 -8.96 7.81 -9.45
CA SER A 163 -8.99 8.80 -8.36
C SER A 163 -9.52 8.19 -7.05
N PRO A 164 -8.87 7.14 -6.52
CA PRO A 164 -9.40 6.39 -5.39
C PRO A 164 -9.40 7.23 -4.12
N LYS A 165 -10.36 6.96 -3.23
CA LYS A 165 -10.35 7.56 -1.90
C LYS A 165 -9.16 7.04 -1.08
N ARG A 166 -8.80 5.77 -1.27
CA ARG A 166 -7.74 5.09 -0.52
C ARG A 166 -6.89 4.22 -1.41
N VAL A 167 -5.59 4.20 -1.14
CA VAL A 167 -4.63 3.28 -1.76
C VAL A 167 -3.96 2.45 -0.68
N PHE A 168 -4.04 1.13 -0.81
CA PHE A 168 -3.35 0.15 0.04
C PHE A 168 -2.20 -0.44 -0.76
N ILE A 169 -1.01 -0.50 -0.17
CA ILE A 169 0.20 -0.97 -0.85
C ILE A 169 0.84 -2.10 -0.06
N ASP A 170 0.99 -3.26 -0.68
CA ASP A 170 1.73 -4.43 -0.19
C ASP A 170 2.84 -4.79 -1.19
N LEU A 171 3.95 -4.08 -1.08
CA LEU A 171 5.11 -4.20 -1.96
C LEU A 171 6.43 -4.11 -1.20
N GLY A 172 7.49 -4.61 -1.83
CA GLY A 172 8.87 -4.51 -1.35
C GLY A 172 9.49 -5.85 -1.00
N LEU A 173 8.69 -6.91 -0.89
CA LEU A 173 9.16 -8.25 -0.51
C LEU A 173 10.15 -8.75 -1.57
N ASN A 174 9.83 -8.55 -2.85
CA ASN A 174 10.68 -8.89 -3.98
C ASN A 174 11.99 -8.10 -3.97
N GLU A 175 11.99 -6.80 -3.65
CA GLU A 175 13.23 -6.02 -3.59
C GLU A 175 14.12 -6.37 -2.39
N LEU A 176 13.54 -6.84 -1.28
CA LEU A 176 14.33 -7.31 -0.15
C LEU A 176 15.19 -8.52 -0.51
N THR A 177 14.99 -9.18 -1.65
CA THR A 177 15.91 -10.22 -2.13
C THR A 177 17.29 -9.67 -2.54
N ALA A 178 17.36 -8.40 -2.98
CA ALA A 178 18.55 -7.79 -3.55
C ALA A 178 19.01 -6.50 -2.86
N PHE A 179 18.12 -5.83 -2.12
CA PHE A 179 18.38 -4.52 -1.52
C PHE A 179 18.27 -4.54 0.00
N SER A 180 18.85 -3.54 0.66
CA SER A 180 18.71 -3.37 2.12
C SER A 180 17.31 -2.85 2.47
N PRO A 181 16.80 -3.14 3.68
CA PRO A 181 15.53 -2.58 4.17
C PRO A 181 15.42 -1.05 4.00
N GLN A 182 16.48 -0.31 4.35
CA GLN A 182 16.51 1.15 4.20
C GLN A 182 16.43 1.59 2.72
N THR A 183 17.08 0.86 1.82
CA THR A 183 17.01 1.14 0.38
C THR A 183 15.58 0.95 -0.14
N VAL A 184 14.90 -0.11 0.28
CA VAL A 184 13.50 -0.38 -0.10
C VAL A 184 12.58 0.69 0.48
N ALA A 185 12.72 1.07 1.75
CA ALA A 185 11.94 2.15 2.36
C ALA A 185 12.13 3.51 1.66
N ASN A 186 13.36 3.81 1.21
CA ASN A 186 13.62 5.04 0.45
C ASN A 186 12.90 5.08 -0.91
N ARG A 187 12.63 3.92 -1.53
CA ARG A 187 11.86 3.83 -2.79
C ARG A 187 10.38 4.12 -2.55
N TYR A 188 9.81 3.65 -1.45
CA TYR A 188 8.45 3.99 -1.06
C TYR A 188 8.21 5.49 -1.02
N ARG A 189 9.17 6.27 -0.51
CA ARG A 189 9.05 7.74 -0.49
C ARG A 189 8.83 8.33 -1.89
N VAL A 190 9.45 7.77 -2.92
CA VAL A 190 9.25 8.22 -4.30
C VAL A 190 7.87 7.82 -4.81
N LEU A 191 7.47 6.56 -4.59
CA LEU A 191 6.14 6.06 -4.96
C LEU A 191 5.03 6.90 -4.31
N ILE A 192 5.10 7.12 -3.00
CA ILE A 192 4.13 7.90 -2.22
C ILE A 192 4.00 9.33 -2.78
N ASN A 193 5.14 9.98 -3.07
CA ASN A 193 5.12 11.31 -3.67
C ASN A 193 4.43 11.31 -5.04
N ASN A 194 4.71 10.30 -5.88
CA ASN A 194 4.08 10.18 -7.19
C ASN A 194 2.56 9.92 -7.07
N ILE A 195 2.13 9.08 -6.14
CA ILE A 195 0.71 8.85 -5.85
C ILE A 195 0.03 10.15 -5.42
N LYS A 196 0.64 10.91 -4.49
CA LYS A 196 0.10 12.22 -4.07
C LYS A 196 0.07 13.27 -5.18
N LEU A 197 0.91 13.15 -6.20
CA LEU A 197 0.86 14.05 -7.36
C LEU A 197 -0.34 13.77 -8.28
N VAL A 198 -0.68 12.49 -8.49
CA VAL A 198 -1.81 12.11 -9.35
C VAL A 198 -3.14 12.03 -8.61
N CYS A 199 -3.11 11.74 -7.31
CA CYS A 199 -4.27 11.62 -6.44
C CYS A 199 -4.03 12.38 -5.11
N PRO A 200 -4.09 13.72 -5.12
CA PRO A 200 -3.69 14.55 -3.96
C PRO A 200 -4.53 14.32 -2.70
N ASP A 201 -5.78 13.90 -2.86
CA ASP A 201 -6.72 13.69 -1.76
C ASP A 201 -6.80 12.22 -1.28
N THR A 202 -5.97 11.33 -1.84
CA THR A 202 -6.03 9.91 -1.50
C THR A 202 -5.35 9.62 -0.16
N GLU A 203 -5.98 8.79 0.68
CA GLU A 203 -5.38 8.26 1.89
C GLU A 203 -4.51 7.05 1.55
N ILE A 204 -3.25 7.07 1.99
CA ILE A 204 -2.28 6.01 1.67
C ILE A 204 -2.08 5.10 2.90
N TYR A 205 -2.20 3.80 2.66
CA TYR A 205 -1.97 2.74 3.63
C TYR A 205 -0.86 1.82 3.12
N ILE A 206 0.10 1.50 3.98
CA ILE A 206 1.16 0.53 3.66
C ILE A 206 0.96 -0.68 4.56
N ILE A 207 0.76 -1.82 3.94
CA ILE A 207 0.60 -3.11 4.61
C ILE A 207 2.01 -3.65 4.88
N SER A 208 2.24 -4.16 6.08
CA SER A 208 3.48 -4.84 6.44
C SER A 208 3.76 -6.00 5.52
N ASN A 209 5.03 -6.17 5.13
CA ASN A 209 5.43 -7.33 4.34
C ASN A 209 5.31 -8.61 5.15
N THR A 210 4.81 -9.65 4.47
CA THR A 210 4.65 -11.00 5.01
C THR A 210 5.98 -11.63 5.41
N TYR A 211 6.02 -12.22 6.61
CA TYR A 211 7.13 -13.08 7.04
C TYR A 211 7.11 -14.42 6.28
N MET A 212 8.25 -15.07 6.22
CA MET A 212 8.41 -16.42 5.70
C MET A 212 8.10 -17.44 6.81
N VAL A 213 7.67 -18.64 6.43
CA VAL A 213 7.55 -19.76 7.38
C VAL A 213 8.94 -20.04 7.98
N LYS A 214 8.99 -20.28 9.29
CA LYS A 214 10.23 -20.58 9.99
C LYS A 214 11.02 -21.70 9.30
N ASP A 215 12.35 -21.53 9.25
CA ASP A 215 13.31 -22.45 8.61
C ASP A 215 13.21 -22.56 7.07
N SER A 216 12.31 -21.82 6.41
CA SER A 216 12.25 -21.71 4.94
C SER A 216 13.14 -20.59 4.37
N GLU A 217 13.85 -19.90 5.25
CA GLU A 217 14.62 -18.69 4.97
C GLU A 217 15.90 -18.93 4.17
N LYS A 218 16.43 -17.87 3.55
CA LYS A 218 17.70 -17.89 2.81
C LYS A 218 18.66 -16.87 3.42
N ASP A 219 19.96 -17.11 3.33
CA ASP A 219 20.98 -16.24 3.95
C ASP A 219 20.84 -14.75 3.58
N SER A 220 20.50 -14.44 2.32
CA SER A 220 20.37 -13.06 1.83
C SER A 220 18.95 -12.46 1.96
N PHE A 221 17.96 -13.28 2.28
CA PHE A 221 16.55 -12.91 2.37
C PHE A 221 15.86 -13.78 3.43
N ASN A 222 15.59 -13.17 4.58
CA ASN A 222 15.22 -13.83 5.82
C ASN A 222 14.24 -12.95 6.63
N ASN A 223 13.67 -13.51 7.69
CA ASN A 223 12.64 -12.85 8.48
C ASN A 223 13.16 -11.65 9.28
N GLU A 224 14.44 -11.67 9.68
CA GLU A 224 15.07 -10.51 10.32
C GLU A 224 15.08 -9.29 9.39
N LYS A 225 15.35 -9.51 8.10
CA LYS A 225 15.35 -8.46 7.08
C LYS A 225 13.96 -7.90 6.83
N VAL A 226 12.93 -8.77 6.80
CA VAL A 226 11.52 -8.36 6.70
C VAL A 226 11.09 -7.58 7.95
N ALA A 227 11.44 -8.05 9.14
CA ALA A 227 11.13 -7.37 10.40
C ALA A 227 11.77 -5.98 10.49
N GLN A 228 13.03 -5.85 10.06
CA GLN A 228 13.70 -4.55 9.95
C GLN A 228 12.98 -3.62 8.97
N PHE A 229 12.56 -4.14 7.82
CA PHE A 229 11.81 -3.35 6.84
C PHE A 229 10.47 -2.87 7.40
N ASN A 230 9.66 -3.78 7.96
CA ASN A 230 8.38 -3.45 8.59
C ASN A 230 8.55 -2.41 9.72
N SER A 231 9.60 -2.55 10.54
CA SER A 231 9.91 -1.59 11.61
C SER A 231 10.25 -0.20 11.07
N ILE A 232 11.07 -0.11 10.01
CA ILE A 232 11.40 1.17 9.35
C ILE A 232 10.14 1.81 8.77
N MET A 233 9.29 1.04 8.10
CA MET A 233 8.06 1.54 7.52
C MET A 233 7.05 1.98 8.58
N ASN A 234 6.95 1.28 9.70
CA ASN A 234 6.10 1.71 10.81
C ASN A 234 6.62 3.01 11.45
N ALA A 235 7.92 3.09 11.75
CA ALA A 235 8.53 4.26 12.37
C ALA A 235 8.52 5.51 11.46
N GLY A 236 8.52 5.31 10.13
CA GLY A 236 8.53 6.36 9.12
C GLY A 236 7.15 6.88 8.68
N ALA A 237 6.06 6.34 9.25
CA ALA A 237 4.68 6.63 8.85
C ALA A 237 4.25 8.08 9.18
N THR A 238 4.61 9.00 8.29
CA THR A 238 4.31 10.44 8.39
C THR A 238 3.29 10.89 7.35
N ASP A 239 3.38 10.31 6.15
CA ASP A 239 2.58 10.64 4.97
C ASP A 239 1.60 9.54 4.56
N TYR A 240 1.56 8.45 5.34
CA TYR A 240 0.75 7.24 5.16
C TYR A 240 0.46 6.62 6.52
N THR A 241 -0.50 5.70 6.54
CA THR A 241 -0.79 4.84 7.70
C THR A 241 -0.13 3.47 7.52
N PHE A 242 0.63 3.00 8.50
CA PHE A 242 1.16 1.63 8.49
C PHE A 242 0.15 0.64 9.09
N LEU A 243 -0.07 -0.47 8.41
CA LEU A 243 -0.99 -1.55 8.78
C LEU A 243 -0.19 -2.84 9.03
N ASN A 244 -0.03 -3.23 10.30
CA ASN A 244 0.81 -4.38 10.67
C ASN A 244 0.06 -5.72 10.61
N LEU A 245 -0.28 -6.16 9.40
CA LEU A 245 -0.93 -7.45 9.15
C LEU A 245 -0.01 -8.65 9.44
N ALA A 246 1.30 -8.49 9.28
CA ALA A 246 2.27 -9.57 9.47
C ALA A 246 2.29 -10.11 10.90
N ASP A 247 2.04 -9.24 11.90
CA ASP A 247 1.93 -9.65 13.31
C ASP A 247 0.77 -10.63 13.53
N GLU A 248 -0.39 -10.37 12.92
CA GLU A 248 -1.60 -11.22 13.02
C GLU A 248 -1.41 -12.61 12.41
N LEU A 249 -0.46 -12.74 11.49
CA LEU A 249 -0.13 -13.97 10.78
C LEU A 249 1.07 -14.69 11.39
N SER A 250 1.72 -14.09 12.38
CA SER A 250 2.95 -14.59 12.97
C SER A 250 2.72 -15.53 14.16
N VAL A 251 3.58 -16.53 14.32
CA VAL A 251 3.54 -17.46 15.48
C VAL A 251 4.47 -17.06 16.61
N ASP A 252 5.54 -16.32 16.30
CA ASP A 252 6.57 -15.89 17.25
C ASP A 252 6.95 -14.41 17.10
N GLY A 253 6.08 -13.63 16.44
CA GLY A 253 6.29 -12.21 16.15
C GLY A 253 7.14 -11.92 14.92
N ILE A 254 7.81 -12.94 14.34
CA ILE A 254 8.68 -12.75 13.16
C ILE A 254 8.58 -13.85 12.11
N SER A 255 7.81 -14.92 12.34
CA SER A 255 7.67 -16.04 11.39
C SER A 255 6.20 -16.28 11.05
N LEU A 256 5.90 -16.50 9.77
CA LEU A 256 4.57 -16.88 9.32
C LEU A 256 4.17 -18.26 9.87
N ALA A 257 2.94 -18.34 10.39
CA ALA A 257 2.35 -19.61 10.81
C ALA A 257 2.27 -20.58 9.62
N LYS A 258 2.81 -21.79 9.79
CA LYS A 258 2.85 -22.79 8.70
C LYS A 258 1.45 -23.16 8.21
N GLU A 259 0.46 -23.15 9.10
CA GLU A 259 -0.94 -23.41 8.81
C GLU A 259 -1.58 -22.37 7.89
N TYR A 260 -1.02 -21.17 7.78
CA TYR A 260 -1.50 -20.10 6.90
C TYR A 260 -0.84 -20.12 5.52
N SER A 261 0.25 -20.86 5.36
CA SER A 261 0.99 -20.91 4.10
C SER A 261 0.47 -22.00 3.14
N SER A 262 0.44 -21.71 1.84
CA SER A 262 0.10 -22.65 0.77
C SER A 262 1.32 -23.35 0.17
N ASP A 263 2.50 -22.72 0.22
CA ASP A 263 3.75 -23.20 -0.35
C ASP A 263 4.80 -23.59 0.70
N GLY A 264 4.50 -23.39 1.99
CA GLY A 264 5.45 -23.56 3.08
C GLY A 264 6.51 -22.47 3.12
N TYR A 265 6.27 -21.32 2.47
CA TYR A 265 7.19 -20.20 2.34
C TYR A 265 6.51 -18.88 2.68
N VAL A 266 5.95 -18.15 1.70
CA VAL A 266 5.36 -16.81 1.90
C VAL A 266 3.92 -16.68 1.42
N HIS A 267 3.47 -17.55 0.51
CA HIS A 267 2.13 -17.41 -0.07
C HIS A 267 1.10 -18.03 0.87
N PHE A 268 -0.08 -17.43 0.92
CA PHE A 268 -1.15 -17.86 1.82
C PHE A 268 -2.04 -18.93 1.20
N ASN A 269 -2.62 -19.75 2.05
CA ASN A 269 -3.80 -20.56 1.74
C ASN A 269 -5.07 -19.83 2.20
N SER A 270 -6.25 -20.46 2.07
CA SER A 270 -7.52 -19.84 2.48
C SER A 270 -7.60 -19.47 3.96
N TYR A 271 -6.90 -20.18 4.86
CA TYR A 271 -6.85 -19.81 6.27
C TYR A 271 -6.06 -18.52 6.49
N GLY A 272 -4.95 -18.33 5.76
CA GLY A 272 -4.20 -17.08 5.80
C GLY A 272 -5.03 -15.89 5.31
N TYR A 273 -5.73 -16.03 4.18
CA TYR A 273 -6.59 -14.95 3.67
C TYR A 273 -7.84 -14.67 4.53
N ASN A 274 -8.33 -15.64 5.31
CA ASN A 274 -9.35 -15.37 6.33
C ASN A 274 -8.84 -14.43 7.44
N ILE A 275 -7.54 -14.44 7.76
CA ILE A 275 -6.91 -13.49 8.68
C ILE A 275 -6.84 -12.10 8.03
N TRP A 276 -6.52 -12.03 6.73
CA TRP A 276 -6.58 -10.77 5.97
C TRP A 276 -7.97 -10.14 6.03
N ASP A 277 -9.02 -10.93 5.77
CA ASP A 277 -10.40 -10.46 5.86
C ASP A 277 -10.72 -9.89 7.24
N SER A 278 -10.33 -10.62 8.29
CA SER A 278 -10.56 -10.20 9.68
C SER A 278 -9.82 -8.90 10.00
N PHE A 279 -8.57 -8.78 9.54
CA PHE A 279 -7.74 -7.60 9.72
C PHE A 279 -8.31 -6.39 9.00
N PHE A 280 -8.76 -6.52 7.76
CA PHE A 280 -9.32 -5.41 7.00
C PHE A 280 -10.69 -4.99 7.51
N VAL A 281 -11.55 -5.92 7.96
CA VAL A 281 -12.79 -5.56 8.66
C VAL A 281 -12.50 -4.82 9.96
N GLY A 282 -11.55 -5.30 10.77
CA GLY A 282 -11.13 -4.62 12.00
C GLY A 282 -10.56 -3.22 11.74
N THR A 283 -9.80 -3.07 10.66
CA THR A 283 -9.26 -1.79 10.18
C THR A 283 -10.39 -0.81 9.84
N ALA A 284 -11.40 -1.24 9.09
CA ALA A 284 -12.55 -0.40 8.74
C ALA A 284 -13.32 0.08 9.98
N VAL A 285 -13.57 -0.81 10.94
CA VAL A 285 -14.23 -0.47 12.22
C VAL A 285 -13.42 0.59 12.96
N LYS A 286 -12.12 0.35 13.13
CA LYS A 286 -11.21 1.28 13.84
C LYS A 286 -11.23 2.68 13.23
N PHE A 287 -11.11 2.79 11.91
CA PHE A 287 -11.05 4.09 11.25
C PHE A 287 -12.40 4.79 11.16
N TYR A 288 -13.49 4.05 11.00
CA TYR A 288 -14.82 4.64 11.02
C TYR A 288 -15.14 5.32 12.36
N ASP A 289 -14.80 4.68 13.47
CA ASP A 289 -15.01 5.25 14.81
C ASP A 289 -14.17 6.53 15.00
N SER A 290 -12.91 6.54 14.54
CA SER A 290 -12.08 7.75 14.58
C SER A 290 -12.64 8.91 13.73
N GLU A 291 -13.08 8.64 12.50
CA GLU A 291 -13.70 9.66 11.65
C GLU A 291 -15.00 10.21 12.25
N LYS A 292 -15.76 9.36 12.96
CA LYS A 292 -16.98 9.76 13.64
C LYS A 292 -16.68 10.67 14.82
N GLU A 293 -15.68 10.34 15.64
CA GLU A 293 -15.23 11.19 16.74
C GLU A 293 -14.77 12.57 16.23
N ASP A 294 -13.96 12.61 15.17
CA ASP A 294 -13.50 13.86 14.54
C ASP A 294 -14.66 14.72 13.99
N ARG A 295 -15.68 14.09 13.39
CA ARG A 295 -16.87 14.83 12.95
C ARG A 295 -17.66 15.42 14.12
N LEU A 296 -17.79 14.70 15.23
CA LEU A 296 -18.48 15.20 16.43
C LEU A 296 -17.72 16.37 17.08
N THR A 297 -16.39 16.30 17.18
CA THR A 297 -15.56 17.37 17.74
C THR A 297 -15.65 18.64 16.89
N LEU A 298 -15.47 18.53 15.56
CA LEU A 298 -15.60 19.65 14.63
C LEU A 298 -16.99 20.32 14.70
N THR A 299 -18.05 19.53 14.79
CA THR A 299 -19.42 20.06 14.90
C THR A 299 -19.62 20.82 16.21
N THR A 300 -19.05 20.31 17.30
CA THR A 300 -19.11 20.95 18.63
C THR A 300 -18.33 22.26 18.65
N GLU A 301 -17.13 22.29 18.08
CA GLU A 301 -16.33 23.52 17.97
C GLU A 301 -17.01 24.57 17.07
N HIS A 302 -17.58 24.16 15.94
CA HIS A 302 -18.30 25.05 15.05
C HIS A 302 -19.51 25.66 15.76
N ARG A 303 -20.27 24.84 16.50
CA ARG A 303 -21.39 25.30 17.32
C ARG A 303 -20.95 26.28 18.40
N ALA A 304 -19.88 25.97 19.14
CA ALA A 304 -19.36 26.84 20.19
C ALA A 304 -18.89 28.20 19.63
N LYS A 305 -18.20 28.21 18.49
CA LYS A 305 -17.80 29.47 17.80
C LYS A 305 -19.00 30.28 17.33
N LYS A 306 -20.06 29.61 16.85
CA LYS A 306 -21.30 30.28 16.44
C LYS A 306 -22.01 30.91 17.64
N GLU A 307 -22.18 30.16 18.73
CA GLU A 307 -22.79 30.66 19.97
C GLU A 307 -22.00 31.86 20.56
N LEU A 308 -20.65 31.81 20.51
CA LEU A 308 -19.79 32.92 20.94
C LEU A 308 -19.94 34.17 20.05
N SER A 309 -20.17 33.99 18.74
CA SER A 309 -20.37 35.09 17.78
C SER A 309 -21.76 35.72 17.83
N GLU A 310 -22.73 35.01 18.44
CA GLU A 310 -24.11 35.46 18.61
C GLU A 310 -24.35 36.07 20.01
N LEU A 311 -23.33 36.11 20.88
CA LEU A 311 -23.41 36.85 22.14
C LEU A 311 -23.56 38.36 21.87
N PRO A 312 -24.55 39.03 22.47
CA PRO A 312 -24.71 40.47 22.32
C PRO A 312 -23.47 41.18 22.87
N PHE A 313 -22.95 42.16 22.12
CA PHE A 313 -21.73 42.91 22.44
C PHE A 313 -21.82 43.82 23.68
N ASP A 314 -22.91 43.75 24.45
CA ASP A 314 -23.21 44.63 25.57
C ASP A 314 -23.30 43.84 26.87
N GLU A 315 -22.15 43.35 27.37
CA GLU A 315 -21.90 43.11 28.81
C GLU A 315 -20.41 42.78 29.05
N VAL A 316 -19.52 43.69 28.64
CA VAL A 316 -18.22 43.82 29.32
C VAL A 316 -18.34 45.06 30.20
N SER A 317 -18.83 44.86 31.43
CA SER A 317 -18.82 45.92 32.44
C SER A 317 -17.37 46.28 32.74
N ALA A 318 -17.07 47.57 32.66
CA ALA A 318 -15.78 48.17 32.99
C ALA A 318 -15.55 48.24 34.52
N GLU A 319 -15.68 47.11 35.20
CA GLU A 319 -15.38 46.94 36.63
C GLU A 319 -14.52 45.69 36.80
N ASP A 320 -13.29 45.79 36.30
CA ASP A 320 -12.06 45.20 36.87
C ASP A 320 -10.91 45.56 35.91
N MET A 321 -10.41 46.79 36.08
CA MET A 321 -9.06 47.21 35.66
C MET A 321 -8.12 47.12 36.86
#